data_AF-A0A1X2EDK2-F1
#
_entry.id   AF-A0A1X2EDK2-F1
#
_cell.length_a   1.000
_cell.length_b   1.000
_cell.length_c   1.000
_cell.angle_alpha   90.00
_cell.angle_beta   90.00
_cell.angle_gamma   90.00
#
_symmetry.space_group_name_H-M   'P 1'
#
loop_
_entity.id
_entity.type
_entity.pdbx_description
1 polymer ?
#
loop_
_entity_poly.entity_id
_entity_poly.type
_entity_poly.pdbx_seq_one_letter_code
_entity_poly.pdbx_strand_id
1 'polypeptide(L)'
;MHQNSHPQSVIHPLVTLAIDEHHGRTYAKVELELGGAHLAGLGVAYRHPADCLASKSGQELATARALSDLADQVSAMCRARN
;
A
#
# COMPACT_ATOMS: atom_id res chain seq x y z
N MET A 1 8.23 -43.18 13.39
CA MET A 1 8.02 -41.78 13.81
C MET A 1 7.86 -40.95 12.55
N HIS A 2 6.63 -40.76 12.06
CA HIS A 2 6.37 -39.91 10.88
C HIS A 2 6.21 -38.47 11.35
N GLN A 3 7.16 -37.62 11.01
CA GLN A 3 7.03 -36.18 11.19
C GLN A 3 6.12 -35.68 10.06
N ASN A 4 4.86 -35.39 10.38
CA ASN A 4 3.94 -34.70 9.48
C ASN A 4 4.44 -33.27 9.29
N SER A 5 5.32 -33.08 8.31
CA SER A 5 5.65 -31.77 7.77
C SER A 5 4.43 -31.28 6.99
N HIS A 6 3.44 -30.73 7.70
CA HIS A 6 2.37 -29.96 7.07
C HIS A 6 3.04 -28.81 6.29
N PRO A 7 2.88 -28.69 4.97
CA PRO A 7 3.28 -27.48 4.29
C PRO A 7 2.40 -26.37 4.85
N GLN A 8 2.99 -25.51 5.69
CA GLN A 8 2.36 -24.27 6.10
C GLN A 8 2.04 -23.54 4.80
N SER A 9 0.77 -23.49 4.42
CA SER A 9 0.35 -22.80 3.20
C SER A 9 0.60 -21.32 3.45
N VAL A 10 1.76 -20.86 2.99
CA VAL A 10 2.15 -19.46 3.10
C VAL A 10 1.21 -18.72 2.17
N ILE A 11 0.27 -17.98 2.77
CA ILE A 11 -0.56 -17.06 2.02
C ILE A 11 0.36 -15.88 1.69
N HIS A 12 0.57 -15.65 0.39
CA HIS A 12 1.25 -14.47 -0.10
C HIS A 12 0.17 -13.45 -0.50
N PRO A 13 -0.27 -12.57 0.41
CA PRO A 13 -1.19 -11.50 0.03
C PRO A 13 -0.53 -10.63 -1.04
N LEU A 14 -1.24 -10.42 -2.14
CA LEU A 14 -0.80 -9.53 -3.20
C LEU A 14 -1.32 -8.12 -2.90
N VAL A 15 -0.46 -7.15 -3.19
CA VAL A 15 -0.81 -5.74 -3.12
C VAL A 15 -0.69 -5.16 -4.53
N THR A 16 -1.71 -4.47 -4.99
CA THR A 16 -1.68 -3.75 -6.28
C THR A 16 -1.43 -2.27 -6.02
N LEU A 17 -0.39 -1.73 -6.65
CA LEU A 17 -0.04 -0.30 -6.59
C LEU A 17 -0.32 0.34 -7.94
N ALA A 18 -1.21 1.31 -7.95
CA ALA A 18 -1.45 2.18 -9.10
C ALA A 18 -0.90 3.58 -8.79
N ILE A 19 -0.10 4.12 -9.69
CA ILE A 19 0.44 5.48 -9.59
C ILE A 19 -0.08 6.27 -10.79
N ASP A 20 -0.66 7.42 -10.51
CA ASP A 20 -1.15 8.35 -11.52
C ASP A 20 -0.52 9.72 -11.31
N GLU A 21 0.11 10.24 -12.36
CA GLU A 21 0.78 11.54 -12.33
C GLU A 21 0.08 12.50 -13.28
N HIS A 22 -0.57 13.52 -12.72
CA HIS A 22 -1.25 14.54 -13.50
C HIS A 22 -1.10 15.93 -12.87
N HIS A 23 -0.86 16.93 -13.73
CA HIS A 23 -0.81 18.36 -13.34
C HIS A 23 0.12 18.69 -12.15
N GLY A 24 1.28 18.02 -12.03
CA GLY A 24 2.24 18.26 -10.94
C GLY A 24 1.84 17.61 -9.61
N ARG A 25 0.87 16.69 -9.63
CA ARG A 25 0.48 15.86 -8.50
C ARG A 25 0.72 14.40 -8.84
N THR A 26 1.27 13.68 -7.87
CA THR A 26 1.44 12.24 -7.96
C THR A 26 0.47 11.60 -6.97
N TYR A 27 -0.44 10.78 -7.49
CA TYR A 27 -1.40 10.01 -6.74
C TYR A 27 -0.94 8.56 -6.73
N ALA A 28 -1.00 7.92 -5.57
CA ALA A 28 -0.75 6.51 -5.40
C ALA A 28 -1.95 5.88 -4.72
N LYS A 29 -2.42 4.77 -5.27
CA LYS A 29 -3.46 3.94 -4.70
C LYS A 29 -2.90 2.55 -4.50
N VAL A 30 -3.07 2.02 -3.30
CA VAL A 30 -2.63 0.68 -2.94
C VAL A 30 -3.87 -0.12 -2.57
N GLU A 31 -4.03 -1.30 -3.16
CA GLU A 31 -5.14 -2.20 -2.90
C GLU A 31 -4.62 -3.54 -2.37
N LEU A 32 -5.26 -4.03 -1.31
CA LEU A 32 -4.92 -5.28 -0.64
C LEU A 32 -6.20 -6.05 -0.33
N GLU A 33 -6.24 -7.30 -0.77
CA GLU A 33 -7.26 -8.27 -0.36
C GLU A 33 -6.70 -9.13 0.77
N LEU A 34 -7.28 -9.01 1.97
CA LEU A 34 -6.81 -9.73 3.15
C LEU A 34 -7.97 -10.33 3.94
N GLY A 35 -8.01 -11.66 4.01
CA GLY A 35 -9.00 -12.38 4.84
C GLY A 35 -10.46 -12.11 4.44
N GLY A 36 -10.72 -11.83 3.15
CA GLY A 36 -12.04 -11.49 2.63
C GLY A 36 -12.43 -10.01 2.78
N ALA A 37 -11.52 -9.16 3.28
CA ALA A 37 -11.69 -7.73 3.30
C ALA A 37 -10.82 -7.06 2.21
N HIS A 38 -11.44 -6.16 1.45
CA HIS A 38 -10.74 -5.27 0.52
C HIS A 38 -10.33 -3.98 1.24
N LEU A 39 -9.04 -3.68 1.25
CA LEU A 39 -8.47 -2.48 1.84
C LEU A 39 -7.81 -1.64 0.75
N ALA A 40 -8.03 -0.33 0.79
CA ALA A 40 -7.51 0.59 -0.22
C ALA A 40 -6.84 1.79 0.46
N GLY A 41 -5.51 1.82 0.41
CA GLY A 41 -4.69 2.93 0.90
C GLY A 41 -4.49 4.01 -0.16
N LEU A 42 -4.58 5.28 0.22
CA LEU A 42 -4.39 6.42 -0.69
C LEU A 42 -3.23 7.30 -0.26
N GLY A 43 -2.43 7.75 -1.23
CA GLY A 43 -1.32 8.65 -1.02
C GLY A 43 -1.24 9.70 -2.11
N VAL A 44 -0.97 10.94 -1.72
CA VAL A 44 -0.77 12.05 -2.67
C VAL A 44 0.54 12.74 -2.33
N ALA A 45 1.35 13.00 -3.35
CA ALA A 45 2.49 13.90 -3.27
C ALA A 45 2.26 15.09 -4.20
N TYR A 46 2.53 16.29 -3.69
CA TYR A 46 2.48 17.51 -4.47
C TYR A 46 3.90 17.87 -4.90
N ARG A 47 4.10 18.12 -6.18
CA ARG A 47 5.31 18.72 -6.69
C ARG A 47 5.07 20.22 -6.78
N HIS A 48 5.72 20.98 -5.90
CA HIS A 48 5.70 22.43 -6.05
C HIS A 48 6.40 22.80 -7.36
N PRO A 49 5.87 23.74 -8.16
CA PRO A 49 6.49 24.13 -9.45
C PRO A 49 7.89 24.74 -9.28
N ALA A 50 8.23 25.22 -8.09
CA ALA A 50 9.58 25.66 -7.73
C ALA A 50 10.50 24.51 -7.26
N ASP A 51 9.94 23.34 -6.95
CA ASP A 51 10.69 22.16 -6.56
C ASP A 51 11.10 21.38 -7.82
N CYS A 52 12.33 21.63 -8.26
CA CYS A 52 13.04 20.80 -9.24
C CYS A 52 13.31 19.36 -8.74
N LEU A 53 12.64 18.89 -7.68
CA LEU A 53 12.68 17.49 -7.25
C LEU A 53 12.17 16.64 -8.40
N ALA A 54 12.97 15.67 -8.84
CA ALA A 54 12.65 14.79 -9.97
C ALA A 54 11.30 14.10 -9.73
N SER A 55 10.52 13.86 -10.78
CA SER A 55 9.20 13.19 -10.70
C SER A 55 9.25 11.88 -9.90
N LYS A 56 10.39 11.19 -9.91
CA LYS A 56 10.67 9.96 -9.15
C LYS A 56 10.45 10.12 -7.64
N SER A 57 10.80 11.27 -7.06
CA SER A 57 10.59 11.56 -5.64
C SER A 57 9.10 11.74 -5.29
N GLY A 58 8.28 12.21 -6.24
CA GLY A 58 6.82 12.32 -6.06
C GLY A 58 6.15 10.95 -6.01
N GLN A 59 6.56 10.04 -6.89
CA GLN A 59 6.07 8.65 -6.92
C GLN A 59 6.44 7.89 -5.65
N GLU A 60 7.70 7.99 -5.21
CA GLU A 60 8.19 7.37 -3.98
C GLU A 60 7.41 7.89 -2.76
N LEU A 61 7.22 9.21 -2.65
CA LEU A 61 6.50 9.81 -1.53
C LEU A 61 5.00 9.48 -1.53
N ALA A 62 4.34 9.53 -2.69
CA ALA A 62 2.94 9.17 -2.81
C ALA A 62 2.74 7.68 -2.44
N THR A 63 3.63 6.81 -2.94
CA THR A 63 3.62 5.37 -2.63
C THR A 63 3.81 5.13 -1.13
N ALA A 64 4.79 5.78 -0.50
CA ALA A 64 5.03 5.65 0.94
C ALA A 64 3.80 6.08 1.77
N ARG A 65 3.13 7.16 1.36
CA ARG A 65 1.89 7.64 1.99
C ARG A 65 0.75 6.63 1.82
N ALA A 66 0.56 6.09 0.62
CA ALA A 66 -0.48 5.10 0.34
C ALA A 66 -0.25 3.79 1.12
N LEU A 67 1.00 3.35 1.25
CA LEU A 67 1.36 2.18 2.06
C LEU A 67 1.19 2.44 3.57
N SER A 68 1.47 3.65 4.04
CA SER A 68 1.25 4.03 5.44
C SER A 68 -0.23 4.04 5.77
N ASP A 69 -1.06 4.63 4.90
CA ASP A 69 -2.51 4.63 5.05
C ASP A 69 -3.08 3.20 5.04
N LEU A 70 -2.57 2.33 4.15
CA LEU A 70 -2.94 0.91 4.17
C LEU A 70 -2.54 0.23 5.50
N ALA A 71 -1.35 0.51 6.03
CA ALA A 71 -0.89 -0.07 7.29
C ALA A 71 -1.77 0.35 8.48
N ASP A 72 -2.21 1.60 8.50
CA ASP A 72 -3.16 2.12 9.50
C ASP A 72 -4.51 1.42 9.39
N GLN A 73 -5.03 1.23 8.17
CA GLN A 73 -6.28 0.50 7.93
C GLN A 73 -6.20 -0.97 8.37
N VAL A 74 -5.11 -1.67 8.04
CA VAL A 74 -4.89 -3.07 8.49
C VAL A 74 -4.82 -3.13 10.02
N SER A 75 -4.12 -2.18 10.64
CA SER A 75 -4.01 -2.10 12.11
C SER A 75 -5.37 -1.85 12.76
N ALA A 76 -6.17 -0.94 12.20
CA ALA A 76 -7.53 -0.67 12.66
C ALA A 76 -8.45 -1.89 12.51
N MET A 77 -8.39 -2.60 11.37
CA MET A 77 -9.15 -3.82 11.14
C MET A 77 -8.78 -4.93 12.15
N CYS A 78 -7.48 -5.14 12.39
CA CYS A 78 -7.02 -6.12 13.38
C CYS A 78 -7.54 -5.79 14.79
N ARG A 79 -7.57 -4.51 15.17
CA ARG A 79 -8.13 -4.07 16.46
C ARG A 79 -9.64 -4.27 16.54
N ALA A 80 -10.37 -4.07 15.44
CA ALA A 80 -11.82 -4.25 15.40
C ALA A 80 -12.26 -5.72 15.47
N ARG A 81 -11.35 -6.66 15.17
CA ARG A 81 -11.61 -8.11 15.18
C ARG A 81 -11.27 -8.78 16.53
N ASN A 82 -10.65 -8.06 17.46
CA ASN A 82 -10.21 -8.57 18.77
C ASN A 82 -11.07 -8.00 19.89
#